data_AF-A0A0P7W9D6-F1
#
_entry.id   AF-A0A0P7W9D6-F1
#
_cell.length_a   1.000
_cell.length_b   1.000
_cell.length_c   1.000
_cell.angle_alpha   90.00
_cell.angle_beta   90.00
_cell.angle_gamma   90.00
#
_symmetry.space_group_name_H-M   'P 1'
#
loop_
_entity.id
_entity.type
_entity.pdbx_description
1 polymer ?
#
loop_
_entity_poly.entity_id
_entity_poly.type
_entity_poly.pdbx_seq_one_letter_code
_entity_poly.pdbx_strand_id
1 'polypeptide(L)'
;MLNSLTRSAPIPSDAQGRSGARFHTSYDKRYVIKIITSEDVAEMHNILKKYHQFIVECHGNTLLPQFLGMYRLTVDGDETYMIVTRNVFSHRLSVYKKYDLKGSTVAREASDKEKVKPKSSFSDLPSRFVTGSVA
;
A
#
# COMPACT_ATOMS: atom_id res chain seq x y z
N MET A 1 3.19 10.88 -13.59
CA MET A 1 2.01 10.30 -12.91
C MET A 1 0.82 10.14 -13.87
N LEU A 2 0.36 11.22 -14.52
CA LEU A 2 -0.83 11.21 -15.40
C LEU A 2 -0.83 10.04 -16.40
N ASN A 3 0.17 9.96 -17.28
CA ASN A 3 0.26 8.88 -18.28
C ASN A 3 0.21 7.47 -17.67
N SER A 4 0.83 7.25 -16.50
CA SER A 4 0.83 5.94 -15.83
C SER A 4 -0.54 5.54 -15.29
N LEU A 5 -1.38 6.51 -14.94
CA LEU A 5 -2.72 6.28 -14.38
C LEU A 5 -3.82 6.28 -15.44
N THR A 6 -3.60 6.89 -16.61
CA THR A 6 -4.66 7.09 -17.62
C THR A 6 -4.42 6.40 -18.97
N ARG A 7 -3.17 6.04 -19.33
CA ARG A 7 -2.91 5.39 -20.63
C ARG A 7 -3.56 4.01 -20.75
N SER A 8 -3.70 3.31 -19.63
CA SER A 8 -4.39 2.03 -19.53
C SER A 8 -5.00 1.92 -18.14
N ALA A 9 -6.12 1.20 -18.03
CA ALA A 9 -6.81 0.99 -16.77
C ALA A 9 -5.86 0.37 -15.70
N PRO A 10 -5.91 0.86 -14.46
CA PRO A 10 -5.20 0.23 -13.35
C PRO A 10 -5.66 -1.22 -13.13
N ILE A 11 -4.71 -2.09 -12.82
CA ILE A 11 -4.92 -3.52 -12.64
C ILE A 11 -5.36 -3.76 -11.17
N PRO A 12 -6.52 -4.39 -10.92
CA PRO A 12 -6.93 -4.74 -9.56
C PRO A 12 -5.97 -5.77 -8.95
N SER A 13 -5.72 -5.65 -7.66
CA SER A 13 -4.88 -6.58 -6.90
C SER A 13 -5.74 -7.47 -6.03
N ASP A 14 -5.57 -8.80 -6.17
CA ASP A 14 -6.22 -9.80 -5.30
C ASP A 14 -5.63 -9.86 -3.89
N ALA A 15 -4.67 -9.00 -3.57
CA ALA A 15 -4.13 -8.84 -2.22
C ALA A 15 -5.13 -8.04 -1.38
N GLN A 16 -6.18 -8.72 -0.93
CA GLN A 16 -6.99 -8.23 0.18
C GLN A 16 -6.20 -8.50 1.46
N GLY A 17 -5.56 -7.46 2.00
CA GLY A 17 -5.07 -7.54 3.38
C GLY A 17 -6.23 -7.84 4.32
N ARG A 18 -5.94 -8.28 5.55
CA ARG A 18 -6.98 -8.63 6.54
C ARG A 18 -8.04 -7.54 6.80
N SER A 19 -7.72 -6.29 6.51
CA SER A 19 -8.64 -5.15 6.62
C SER A 19 -9.64 -5.01 5.47
N GLY A 20 -9.64 -5.90 4.47
CA GLY A 20 -10.52 -5.80 3.30
C GLY A 20 -10.17 -4.63 2.37
N ALA A 21 -9.02 -3.99 2.56
CA ALA A 21 -8.58 -2.87 1.74
C ALA A 21 -8.40 -3.30 0.27
N ARG A 22 -9.01 -2.52 -0.65
CA ARG A 22 -8.92 -2.75 -2.09
C ARG A 22 -7.76 -1.96 -2.68
N PHE A 23 -6.95 -2.63 -3.50
CA PHE A 23 -5.79 -2.03 -4.14
C PHE A 23 -5.85 -2.20 -5.65
N HIS A 24 -5.40 -1.19 -6.37
CA HIS A 24 -5.11 -1.26 -7.79
C HIS A 24 -3.66 -0.86 -8.02
N THR A 25 -3.07 -1.33 -9.11
CA THR A 25 -1.72 -0.96 -9.52
C THR A 25 -1.79 -0.36 -10.91
N SER A 26 -1.17 0.79 -11.13
CA SER A 26 -0.98 1.36 -12.48
C SER A 26 -0.43 0.31 -13.46
N TYR A 27 -0.76 0.43 -14.76
CA TYR A 27 -0.38 -0.57 -15.76
C TYR A 27 1.15 -0.76 -15.87
N ASP A 28 1.92 0.31 -15.63
CA ASP A 28 3.37 0.30 -15.63
C ASP A 28 3.99 -0.03 -14.26
N LYS A 29 3.16 -0.39 -13.28
CA LYS A 29 3.53 -0.79 -11.91
C LYS A 29 4.27 0.27 -11.10
N ARG A 30 4.26 1.54 -11.51
CA ARG A 30 4.97 2.61 -10.78
C ARG A 30 4.21 3.13 -9.57
N TYR A 31 2.89 3.02 -9.60
CA TYR A 31 1.99 3.56 -8.59
C TYR A 31 0.98 2.52 -8.12
N VAL A 32 0.62 2.63 -6.84
CA VAL A 32 -0.44 1.87 -6.18
C VAL A 32 -1.57 2.82 -5.84
N ILE A 33 -2.81 2.39 -6.07
CA ILE A 33 -4.03 3.12 -5.74
C ILE A 33 -4.72 2.31 -4.65
N LYS A 34 -4.87 2.88 -3.47
CA LYS A 34 -5.59 2.25 -2.36
C LYS A 34 -6.96 2.92 -2.24
N ILE A 35 -8.01 2.11 -2.17
CA ILE A 35 -9.34 2.58 -1.76
C ILE A 35 -9.33 2.72 -0.24
N ILE A 36 -9.74 3.89 0.25
CA ILE A 36 -9.69 4.27 1.66
C ILE A 36 -11.07 4.68 2.15
N THR A 37 -11.26 4.72 3.46
CA THR A 37 -12.53 5.15 4.07
C THR A 37 -12.57 6.66 4.31
N SER A 38 -13.73 7.20 4.69
CA SER A 38 -13.88 8.59 5.14
C SER A 38 -13.02 8.89 6.38
N GLU A 39 -12.88 7.92 7.28
CA GLU A 39 -12.07 8.03 8.50
C GLU A 39 -10.58 8.12 8.15
N ASP A 40 -10.11 7.29 7.21
CA ASP A 40 -8.75 7.38 6.67
C ASP A 40 -8.47 8.77 6.08
N VAL A 41 -9.45 9.37 5.36
CA VAL A 41 -9.32 10.71 4.78
C VAL A 41 -9.19 11.77 5.89
N ALA A 42 -10.01 11.69 6.93
CA ALA A 42 -9.93 12.60 8.07
C ALA A 42 -8.58 12.49 8.79
N GLU A 43 -8.09 11.26 9.02
CA GLU A 43 -6.79 11.02 9.64
C GLU A 43 -5.64 11.55 8.76
N MET A 44 -5.70 11.32 7.45
CA MET A 44 -4.74 11.86 6.49
C MET A 44 -4.68 13.40 6.56
N HIS A 45 -5.82 14.08 6.61
CA HIS A 45 -5.86 15.54 6.78
C HIS A 45 -5.24 15.99 8.11
N ASN A 46 -5.46 15.24 9.20
CA ASN A 46 -4.88 15.55 10.51
C ASN A 46 -3.35 15.43 10.52
N ILE A 47 -2.78 14.47 9.78
CA ILE A 47 -1.31 14.27 9.74
C ILE A 47 -0.62 15.04 8.62
N LEU A 48 -1.34 15.56 7.63
CA LEU A 48 -0.77 16.07 6.37
C LEU A 48 0.33 17.11 6.57
N LYS A 49 0.13 18.06 7.49
CA LYS A 49 1.12 19.11 7.79
C LYS A 49 2.40 18.52 8.39
N LYS A 50 2.27 17.59 9.34
CA LYS A 50 3.40 16.92 9.99
C LYS A 50 4.14 16.01 9.00
N TYR A 51 3.39 15.26 8.21
CA TYR A 51 3.94 14.42 7.13
C TYR A 51 4.76 15.27 6.16
N HIS A 52 4.21 16.37 5.64
CA HIS A 52 4.94 17.24 4.74
C HIS A 52 6.23 17.78 5.36
N GLN A 53 6.17 18.29 6.59
CA GLN A 53 7.36 18.77 7.30
C GLN A 53 8.44 17.68 7.40
N PHE A 54 8.06 16.46 7.81
CA PHE A 54 8.97 15.33 7.90
C PHE A 54 9.60 14.97 6.53
N ILE A 55 8.81 14.97 5.46
CA ILE A 55 9.32 14.72 4.09
C ILE A 55 10.36 15.77 3.68
N VAL A 56 10.14 17.05 4.01
CA VAL A 56 11.09 18.13 3.73
C VAL A 56 12.39 17.91 4.51
N GLU A 57 12.30 17.63 5.82
CA GLU A 57 13.45 17.43 6.70
C GLU A 57 14.33 16.25 6.26
N CYS A 58 13.72 15.11 5.90
CA CYS A 58 14.44 13.94 5.40
C CYS A 58 14.77 14.01 3.90
N HIS A 59 14.47 15.11 3.21
CA HIS A 59 14.67 15.28 1.77
C HIS A 59 14.03 14.15 0.94
N GLY A 60 12.88 13.64 1.40
CA GLY A 60 12.17 12.51 0.79
C GLY A 60 12.83 11.14 0.98
N ASN A 61 13.94 11.04 1.72
CA ASN A 61 14.59 9.77 2.04
C ASN A 61 13.90 9.11 3.24
N THR A 62 12.81 8.41 2.96
CA THR A 62 11.98 7.74 3.97
C THR A 62 11.39 6.44 3.43
N LEU A 63 11.05 5.53 4.35
CA LEU A 63 10.29 4.32 4.08
C LEU A 63 8.77 4.53 4.20
N LEU A 64 8.32 5.70 4.69
CA LEU A 64 6.91 6.04 4.74
C LEU A 64 6.31 6.04 3.32
N PRO A 65 5.00 5.72 3.19
CA PRO A 65 4.32 5.83 1.91
C PRO A 65 4.49 7.24 1.31
N GLN A 66 4.90 7.30 0.04
CA GLN A 66 4.96 8.56 -0.69
C GLN A 66 3.57 8.87 -1.24
N PHE A 67 2.82 9.74 -0.55
CA PHE A 67 1.49 10.16 -0.99
C PHE A 67 1.60 11.15 -2.16
N LEU A 68 0.99 10.80 -3.29
CA LEU A 68 1.09 11.58 -4.54
C LEU A 68 -0.20 12.30 -4.90
N GLY A 69 -1.33 11.83 -4.36
CA GLY A 69 -2.64 12.44 -4.57
C GLY A 69 -3.71 11.68 -3.80
N MET A 70 -4.70 12.43 -3.31
CA MET A 70 -5.90 11.89 -2.68
C MET A 70 -7.10 12.41 -3.44
N TYR A 71 -8.04 11.52 -3.79
CA TYR A 71 -9.15 11.82 -4.66
C TYR A 71 -10.44 11.27 -4.09
N ARG A 72 -11.53 12.01 -4.31
CA ARG A 72 -12.90 11.53 -4.13
C ARG A 72 -13.53 11.39 -5.50
N LEU A 73 -14.09 10.22 -5.80
CA LEU A 73 -14.88 9.97 -7.00
C LEU A 73 -16.32 9.76 -6.57
N THR A 74 -17.25 10.30 -7.34
CA THR A 74 -18.68 10.06 -7.18
C THR A 74 -19.19 9.52 -8.50
N VAL A 75 -19.70 8.30 -8.49
CA VAL A 75 -20.26 7.62 -9.67
C VAL A 75 -21.63 7.08 -9.27
N ASP A 76 -22.67 7.42 -10.02
CA ASP A 76 -24.05 6.98 -9.75
C ASP A 76 -24.54 7.27 -8.31
N GLY A 77 -24.01 8.34 -7.70
CA GLY A 77 -24.33 8.73 -6.32
C GLY A 77 -23.44 8.09 -5.25
N ASP A 78 -22.67 7.06 -5.61
CA ASP A 78 -21.75 6.38 -4.69
C ASP A 78 -20.40 7.11 -4.62
N GLU A 79 -20.00 7.49 -3.41
CA GLU A 79 -18.70 8.10 -3.14
C GLU A 79 -17.63 7.04 -2.87
N THR A 80 -16.49 7.17 -3.54
CA THR A 80 -15.30 6.35 -3.30
C THR A 80 -14.08 7.25 -3.10
N TYR A 81 -13.36 7.01 -2.02
CA TYR A 81 -12.12 7.71 -1.70
C TYR A 81 -10.92 6.85 -2.08
N MET A 82 -9.91 7.48 -2.68
CA MET A 82 -8.69 6.79 -3.05
C MET A 82 -7.46 7.64 -2.79
N ILE A 83 -6.36 6.97 -2.49
CA ILE A 83 -5.04 7.57 -2.38
C ILE A 83 -4.07 6.88 -3.33
N VAL A 84 -3.26 7.67 -4.01
CA VAL A 84 -2.21 7.22 -4.93
C VAL A 84 -0.87 7.33 -4.24
N THR A 85 -0.12 6.24 -4.21
CA THR A 85 1.24 6.17 -3.67
C THR A 85 2.23 5.63 -4.68
N ARG A 86 3.52 5.91 -4.46
CA ARG A 86 4.59 5.22 -5.19
C ARG A 86 4.60 3.73 -4.82
N ASN A 87 4.75 2.86 -5.80
CA ASN A 87 4.94 1.43 -5.54
C ASN A 87 6.31 1.20 -4.87
N VAL A 88 6.30 0.51 -3.74
CA VAL A 88 7.52 0.12 -3.02
C VAL A 88 8.31 -0.96 -3.76
N PHE A 89 7.61 -1.76 -4.58
CA PHE A 89 8.24 -2.77 -5.41
C PHE A 89 8.74 -2.17 -6.72
N SER A 90 9.87 -2.68 -7.20
CA SER A 90 10.41 -2.29 -8.50
C SER A 90 9.38 -2.53 -9.60
N HIS A 91 9.22 -1.54 -10.47
CA HIS A 91 8.36 -1.64 -11.64
C HIS A 91 8.96 -2.54 -12.75
N ARG A 92 10.23 -2.95 -12.61
CA ARG A 92 10.98 -3.78 -13.58
C ARG A 92 11.26 -5.19 -13.08
N LEU A 93 11.50 -5.35 -11.79
CA LEU A 93 11.91 -6.63 -11.21
C LEU A 93 10.71 -7.39 -10.67
N SER A 94 10.63 -8.68 -10.99
CA SER A 94 9.59 -9.55 -10.45
C SER A 94 9.84 -9.82 -8.97
N VAL A 95 8.85 -9.57 -8.14
CA VAL A 95 8.88 -9.92 -6.72
C VAL A 95 8.50 -11.39 -6.58
N TYR A 96 9.46 -12.21 -6.14
CA TYR A 96 9.23 -13.65 -5.93
C TYR A 96 8.48 -13.93 -4.62
N LYS A 97 8.78 -13.17 -3.56
CA LYS A 97 8.20 -13.35 -2.23
C LYS A 97 7.91 -12.02 -1.57
N LYS A 98 6.80 -11.93 -0.83
CA LYS A 98 6.36 -10.74 -0.10
C LYS A 98 6.13 -11.10 1.36
N TYR A 99 6.37 -10.14 2.25
CA TYR A 99 6.15 -10.29 3.69
C TYR A 99 5.42 -9.04 4.19
N ASP A 100 4.43 -9.23 5.07
CA ASP A 100 3.84 -8.13 5.86
C ASP A 100 4.30 -8.30 7.31
N LEU A 101 5.22 -7.43 7.75
CA LEU A 101 5.86 -7.51 9.05
C LEU A 101 5.25 -6.45 9.96
N LYS A 102 4.60 -6.88 11.06
CA LYS A 102 3.87 -5.99 11.97
C LYS A 102 4.39 -6.06 13.42
N GLY A 103 5.52 -6.74 13.69
CA GLY A 103 6.21 -6.79 14.99
C GLY A 103 5.57 -7.59 16.15
N SER A 104 4.24 -7.67 16.26
CA SER A 104 3.58 -8.53 17.27
C SER A 104 3.57 -10.03 16.90
N THR A 105 3.27 -10.91 17.85
CA THR A 105 3.25 -12.38 17.66
C THR A 105 1.84 -12.96 17.47
N VAL A 106 0.80 -12.20 17.82
CA VAL A 106 -0.60 -12.69 17.76
C VAL A 106 -1.13 -12.63 16.34
N ALA A 107 -1.70 -13.75 15.89
CA ALA A 107 -2.37 -13.92 14.59
C ALA A 107 -1.48 -13.46 13.42
N ARG A 108 -0.29 -14.02 13.24
CA ARG A 108 0.65 -13.60 12.17
C ARG A 108 0.81 -14.55 11.00
N GLU A 109 0.09 -15.65 11.03
CA GLU A 109 0.09 -16.59 9.92
C GLU A 109 -0.76 -16.07 8.76
N ALA A 110 -0.26 -16.32 7.54
CA ALA A 110 -1.02 -16.09 6.32
C ALA A 110 -2.23 -17.01 6.32
N SER A 111 -3.37 -16.53 5.82
CA SER A 111 -4.53 -17.41 5.66
C SER A 111 -4.22 -18.54 4.68
N ASP A 112 -4.87 -19.69 4.82
CA ASP A 112 -4.67 -20.82 3.89
C ASP A 112 -4.96 -20.41 2.43
N LYS A 113 -5.93 -19.50 2.23
CA LYS A 113 -6.23 -18.90 0.92
C LYS A 113 -5.07 -18.08 0.35
N GLU A 114 -4.31 -17.40 1.20
CA GLU A 114 -3.12 -16.66 0.79
C GLU A 114 -1.95 -17.59 0.51
N LYS A 115 -1.73 -18.64 1.32
CA LYS A 115 -0.63 -19.59 1.16
C LYS A 115 -0.65 -20.33 -0.20
N VAL A 116 -1.84 -20.61 -0.73
CA VAL A 116 -2.05 -21.35 -2.00
C VAL A 116 -1.76 -20.51 -3.26
N LYS A 117 -1.64 -19.18 -3.17
CA LYS A 117 -1.34 -18.35 -4.35
C LYS A 117 0.13 -18.54 -4.78
N PRO A 118 0.42 -18.73 -6.09
CA PRO A 118 1.79 -18.98 -6.58
C PRO A 118 2.77 -17.80 -6.40
N LYS A 119 2.28 -16.63 -5.96
CA LYS A 119 3.05 -15.42 -5.59
C LYS A 119 2.62 -14.90 -4.21
N SER A 120 2.37 -15.82 -3.29
CA SER A 120 1.79 -15.50 -1.99
C SER A 120 2.72 -14.61 -1.16
N SER A 121 2.11 -13.57 -0.59
CA SER A 121 2.66 -12.87 0.57
C SER A 121 2.65 -13.84 1.73
N PHE A 122 3.80 -14.47 1.99
CA PHE A 122 3.98 -15.32 3.16
C PHE A 122 4.20 -14.38 4.35
N SER A 123 3.22 -14.27 5.24
CA SER A 123 3.47 -13.82 6.59
C SER A 123 3.87 -15.04 7.42
N ASP A 124 5.17 -15.36 7.41
CA ASP A 124 5.82 -16.19 8.41
C ASP A 124 7.30 -15.77 8.49
N LEU A 125 7.71 -15.28 9.67
CA LEU A 125 9.11 -15.26 10.08
C LEU A 125 9.48 -16.68 10.53
N PRO A 126 10.61 -17.26 10.10
CA PRO A 126 11.15 -18.43 10.78
C PRO A 126 11.40 -18.07 12.25
N SER A 127 11.03 -18.98 13.14
CA SER A 127 11.38 -18.90 14.56
C SER A 127 12.87 -18.60 14.70
N ARG A 128 13.20 -17.49 15.37
CA ARG A 128 14.52 -16.84 15.52
C ARG A 128 14.83 -15.85 14.40
N PHE A 129 14.55 -14.58 14.63
CA PHE A 129 15.57 -13.50 14.63
C PHE A 129 14.95 -12.25 15.24
N VAL A 130 15.54 -11.84 16.37
CA VAL A 130 15.41 -10.51 16.97
C VAL A 130 16.16 -9.53 16.08
N THR A 131 15.57 -8.38 15.75
CA THR A 131 16.16 -7.02 15.85
C THR A 131 15.43 -6.02 14.94
N GLY A 132 15.22 -4.82 15.49
CA GLY A 132 15.34 -3.56 14.74
C GLY A 132 14.10 -3.05 14.01
N SER A 133 13.43 -2.06 14.61
CA SER A 133 12.58 -1.10 13.92
C SER A 133 13.25 -0.52 12.68
N VAL A 134 12.48 -0.31 11.62
CA VAL A 134 12.53 0.97 10.91
C VAL A 134 11.11 1.36 10.51
N ALA A 135 10.81 2.63 10.78
CA ALA A 135 9.56 3.34 10.54
C ALA A 135 9.08 3.31 9.09
#